data_AF-A0A538PKV8-F1
#
_entry.id   AF-A0A538PKV8-F1
#
_cell.length_a   1.000
_cell.length_b   1.000
_cell.length_c   1.000
_cell.angle_alpha   90.00
_cell.angle_beta   90.00
_cell.angle_gamma   90.00
#
_symmetry.space_group_name_H-M   'P 1'
#
loop_
_entity.id
_entity.type
_entity.pdbx_description
1 polymer ?
#
loop_
_entity_poly.entity_id
_entity_poly.type
_entity_poly.pdbx_seq_one_letter_code
_entity_poly.pdbx_strand_id
1 'polypeptide(L)'
;MKRVLVAAGLMGLFGTMAMSVTAFAGKEEREYLKSDVMPSVKKAEAAFKSACGCALTITVDETTLKTKDDLYPAKHIADSVADGVAGYCTDAASKKAVCQMKSLTLAKAAEAKFTFKGGKGIATTDGQSHTTFEMMTHELDK
;
A
#
# COMPACT_ATOMS: atom_id res chain seq x y z
N MET A 1 39.51 19.41 -35.89
CA MET A 1 39.27 20.45 -36.92
C MET A 1 37.98 20.12 -37.67
N LYS A 2 37.03 21.08 -37.77
CA LYS A 2 36.07 21.28 -38.88
C LYS A 2 35.10 20.10 -39.20
N ARG A 3 33.77 20.21 -39.20
CA ARG A 3 32.84 21.32 -39.50
C ARG A 3 31.48 21.09 -38.84
N VAL A 4 30.93 22.16 -38.29
CA VAL A 4 29.50 22.38 -38.04
C VAL A 4 28.80 22.59 -39.37
N LEU A 5 27.64 21.96 -39.58
CA LEU A 5 26.67 22.35 -40.60
C LEU A 5 25.27 22.21 -40.00
N VAL A 6 24.75 23.36 -39.57
CA VAL A 6 23.34 23.60 -39.27
C VAL A 6 22.61 23.67 -40.62
N ALA A 7 21.55 22.88 -40.78
CA ALA A 7 20.56 23.11 -41.82
C ALA A 7 19.18 23.11 -41.16
N ALA A 8 18.64 24.33 -41.02
CA ALA A 8 17.23 24.57 -40.78
C ALA A 8 16.45 24.32 -42.07
N GLY A 9 15.28 23.69 -42.01
CA GLY A 9 14.38 23.64 -43.15
C GLY A 9 13.24 22.63 -43.07
N LEU A 10 12.05 23.17 -42.80
CA LEU A 10 10.71 22.69 -43.18
C LEU A 10 10.09 21.46 -42.49
N MET A 11 9.06 21.77 -41.69
CA MET A 11 7.71 21.19 -41.72
C MET A 11 7.54 19.84 -42.43
N GLY A 12 7.27 18.79 -41.64
CA GLY A 12 6.84 17.50 -42.15
C GLY A 12 6.37 16.60 -41.02
N LEU A 13 5.06 16.64 -40.77
CA LEU A 13 4.20 15.60 -40.19
C LEU A 13 4.75 14.64 -39.12
N PHE A 14 4.13 14.74 -37.95
CA PHE A 14 3.49 13.61 -37.25
C PHE A 14 4.23 12.28 -37.28
N GLY A 15 5.07 12.09 -36.26
CA GLY A 15 5.66 10.80 -35.94
C GLY A 15 6.07 10.73 -34.46
N THR A 16 5.30 11.37 -33.57
CA THR A 16 5.23 10.96 -32.17
C THR A 16 4.78 9.51 -32.13
N MET A 17 5.72 8.57 -32.30
CA MET A 17 5.55 7.28 -31.66
C MET A 17 5.56 7.57 -30.17
N ALA A 18 4.34 7.68 -29.68
CA ALA A 18 3.98 7.77 -28.29
C ALA A 18 4.96 6.90 -27.51
N MET A 19 5.69 7.55 -26.61
CA MET A 19 6.29 6.85 -25.49
C MET A 19 5.19 5.93 -24.96
N SER A 20 5.38 4.62 -25.10
CA SER A 20 4.57 3.63 -24.43
C SER A 20 4.72 3.92 -22.94
N VAL A 21 3.86 4.80 -22.44
CA VAL A 21 3.70 5.08 -21.03
C VAL A 21 3.20 3.78 -20.42
N THR A 22 4.14 2.90 -20.10
CA THR A 22 4.00 1.97 -18.99
C THR A 22 4.02 2.78 -17.69
N ALA A 23 3.12 3.77 -17.58
CA ALA A 23 2.84 4.52 -16.38
C ALA A 23 1.63 3.83 -15.74
N PHE A 24 1.86 2.88 -14.83
CA PHE A 24 1.82 3.18 -13.40
C PHE A 24 0.56 3.97 -13.05
N ALA A 25 -0.49 3.24 -12.63
CA ALA A 25 -1.77 3.74 -12.10
C ALA A 25 -2.38 4.89 -12.92
N GLY A 26 -3.47 4.61 -13.65
CA GLY A 26 -4.23 5.66 -14.34
C GLY A 26 -4.64 6.80 -13.40
N LYS A 27 -5.15 7.89 -13.99
CA LYS A 27 -5.56 9.08 -13.23
C LYS A 27 -6.58 8.70 -12.14
N GLU A 28 -7.49 7.78 -12.46
CA GLU A 28 -8.51 7.28 -11.56
C GLU A 28 -7.93 6.50 -10.37
N GLU A 29 -6.97 5.60 -10.59
CA GLU A 29 -6.36 4.81 -9.51
C GLU A 29 -5.54 5.69 -8.57
N ARG A 30 -4.83 6.69 -9.12
CA ARG A 30 -4.11 7.68 -8.31
C ARG A 30 -5.06 8.56 -7.50
N GLU A 31 -6.20 8.92 -8.06
CA GLU A 31 -7.24 9.65 -7.34
C GLU A 31 -7.82 8.78 -6.23
N TYR A 32 -8.21 7.54 -6.50
CA TYR A 32 -8.74 6.60 -5.53
C TYR A 32 -7.76 6.27 -4.39
N LEU A 33 -6.48 6.06 -4.72
CA LEU A 33 -5.43 5.89 -3.71
C LEU A 33 -5.40 7.08 -2.74
N LYS A 34 -5.49 8.30 -3.25
CA LYS A 34 -5.41 9.53 -2.43
C LYS A 34 -6.71 9.86 -1.69
N SER A 35 -7.87 9.63 -2.31
CA SER A 35 -9.18 10.01 -1.76
C SER A 35 -9.74 8.98 -0.78
N ASP A 36 -9.39 7.70 -0.94
CA ASP A 36 -10.02 6.60 -0.20
C ASP A 36 -9.00 5.76 0.56
N VAL A 37 -7.98 5.24 -0.13
CA VAL A 37 -7.04 4.29 0.48
C VAL A 37 -6.15 4.97 1.52
N MET A 38 -5.52 6.10 1.18
CA MET A 38 -4.62 6.82 2.08
C MET A 38 -5.34 7.39 3.32
N PRO A 39 -6.59 7.88 3.23
CA PRO A 39 -7.40 8.21 4.40
C PRO A 39 -7.70 7.00 5.28
N SER A 40 -8.05 5.83 4.72
CA SER A 40 -8.22 4.59 5.49
C SER A 40 -6.90 4.17 6.17
N VAL A 41 -5.77 4.29 5.47
CA VAL A 41 -4.44 4.08 6.04
C VAL A 41 -4.20 5.00 7.24
N LYS A 42 -4.43 6.31 7.10
CA LYS A 42 -4.25 7.26 8.21
C LYS A 42 -5.20 6.97 9.39
N LYS A 43 -6.45 6.57 9.10
CA LYS A 43 -7.42 6.16 10.12
C LYS A 43 -6.88 4.95 10.89
N ALA A 44 -6.33 3.96 10.19
CA ALA A 44 -5.73 2.77 10.78
C ALA A 44 -4.51 3.10 11.65
N GLU A 45 -3.58 3.91 11.16
CA GLU A 45 -2.42 4.36 11.95
C GLU A 45 -2.83 5.11 13.23
N ALA A 46 -3.82 5.99 13.12
CA ALA A 46 -4.35 6.75 14.24
C ALA A 46 -5.06 5.85 15.26
N ALA A 47 -5.91 4.93 14.80
CA ALA A 47 -6.60 3.95 15.64
C ALA A 47 -5.59 3.04 16.35
N PHE A 48 -4.58 2.56 15.63
CA PHE A 48 -3.53 1.71 16.18
C PHE A 48 -2.74 2.43 17.29
N LYS A 49 -2.36 3.68 17.04
CA LYS A 49 -1.69 4.51 18.05
C LYS A 49 -2.59 4.78 19.25
N SER A 50 -3.86 5.08 19.02
CA SER A 50 -4.82 5.37 20.10
C SER A 50 -5.10 4.15 20.97
N ALA A 51 -5.24 2.96 20.38
CA ALA A 51 -5.58 1.74 21.10
C ALA A 51 -4.37 1.09 21.79
N CYS A 52 -3.25 0.97 21.07
CA CYS A 52 -2.09 0.20 21.53
C CYS A 52 -0.97 1.09 22.11
N GLY A 53 -0.99 2.40 21.84
CA GLY A 53 0.02 3.35 22.34
C GLY A 53 1.35 3.34 21.57
N CYS A 54 1.45 2.57 20.49
CA CYS A 54 2.64 2.49 19.63
C CYS A 54 2.37 3.01 18.22
N ALA A 55 3.41 3.50 17.56
CA ALA A 55 3.30 4.01 16.20
C ALA A 55 3.43 2.87 15.18
N LEU A 56 2.48 2.79 14.26
CA LEU A 56 2.53 1.95 13.08
C LEU A 56 2.57 2.85 11.84
N THR A 57 3.47 2.55 10.91
CA THR A 57 3.49 3.18 9.58
C THR A 57 2.95 2.20 8.56
N ILE A 58 1.89 2.56 7.85
CA ILE A 58 1.29 1.72 6.81
C ILE A 58 1.64 2.31 5.44
N THR A 59 2.20 1.48 4.57
CA THR A 59 2.61 1.85 3.21
C THR A 59 1.88 1.01 2.18
N VAL A 60 1.42 1.61 1.10
CA VAL A 60 0.83 0.91 -0.04
C VAL A 60 1.92 0.68 -1.09
N ASP A 61 2.14 -0.56 -1.49
CA ASP A 61 3.09 -0.91 -2.55
C ASP A 61 2.46 -0.71 -3.94
N GLU A 62 2.61 0.50 -4.48
CA GLU A 62 2.15 0.88 -5.81
C GLU A 62 2.83 0.09 -6.95
N THR A 63 3.91 -0.65 -6.66
CA THR A 63 4.56 -1.50 -7.67
C THR A 63 3.79 -2.80 -7.90
N THR A 64 3.02 -3.26 -6.92
CA THR A 64 2.22 -4.49 -6.98
C THR A 64 0.72 -4.22 -7.06
N LEU A 65 0.23 -3.14 -6.45
CA LEU A 65 -1.17 -2.72 -6.46
C LEU A 65 -1.38 -1.65 -7.56
N LYS A 66 -1.72 -2.08 -8.78
CA LYS A 66 -1.72 -1.20 -9.96
C LYS A 66 -3.11 -0.76 -10.41
N THR A 67 -4.12 -1.56 -10.14
CA THR A 67 -5.50 -1.31 -10.58
C THR A 67 -6.38 -0.90 -9.42
N LYS A 68 -7.54 -0.32 -9.72
CA LYS A 68 -8.55 0.00 -8.70
C LYS A 68 -9.02 -1.26 -7.96
N ASP A 69 -9.16 -2.37 -8.68
CA ASP A 69 -9.52 -3.68 -8.14
C ASP A 69 -8.49 -4.22 -7.15
N ASP A 70 -7.21 -3.87 -7.33
CA ASP A 70 -6.15 -4.21 -6.37
C ASP A 70 -6.18 -3.26 -5.15
N LEU A 71 -6.58 -2.00 -5.36
CA LEU A 71 -6.62 -0.98 -4.31
C LEU A 71 -7.82 -1.11 -3.36
N TYR A 72 -8.95 -1.66 -3.81
CA TYR A 72 -10.09 -1.96 -2.95
C TYR A 72 -9.72 -2.87 -1.77
N PRO A 73 -9.12 -4.06 -1.96
CA PRO A 73 -8.71 -4.90 -0.85
C PRO A 73 -7.63 -4.24 0.00
N ALA A 74 -6.73 -3.43 -0.57
CA ALA A 74 -5.77 -2.65 0.23
C ALA A 74 -6.47 -1.69 1.22
N LYS A 75 -7.53 -1.01 0.78
CA LYS A 75 -8.39 -0.21 1.66
C LYS A 75 -9.01 -1.07 2.76
N HIS A 76 -9.56 -2.24 2.40
CA HIS A 76 -10.17 -3.15 3.37
C HIS A 76 -9.18 -3.70 4.40
N ILE A 77 -7.91 -3.93 4.03
CA ILE A 77 -6.87 -4.28 5.01
C ILE A 77 -6.69 -3.15 6.02
N ALA A 78 -6.58 -1.90 5.54
CA ALA A 78 -6.44 -0.74 6.43
C ALA A 78 -7.67 -0.56 7.33
N ASP A 79 -8.88 -0.65 6.77
CA ASP A 79 -10.12 -0.55 7.55
C ASP A 79 -10.22 -1.66 8.61
N SER A 80 -9.83 -2.90 8.26
CA SER A 80 -9.79 -4.02 9.21
C SER A 80 -8.85 -3.75 10.39
N VAL A 81 -7.67 -3.15 10.14
CA VAL A 81 -6.77 -2.71 11.21
C VAL A 81 -7.42 -1.64 12.08
N ALA A 82 -8.03 -0.63 11.46
CA ALA A 82 -8.66 0.47 12.19
C ALA A 82 -9.78 -0.01 13.12
N ASP A 83 -10.57 -0.97 12.66
CA ASP A 83 -11.76 -1.45 13.38
C ASP A 83 -11.40 -2.54 14.41
N GLY A 84 -10.43 -3.41 14.10
CA GLY A 84 -10.05 -4.53 14.97
C GLY A 84 -9.10 -4.17 16.12
N VAL A 85 -8.27 -3.13 15.96
CA VAL A 85 -7.18 -2.84 16.89
C VAL A 85 -7.64 -2.46 18.31
N ALA A 86 -8.80 -1.79 18.43
CA ALA A 86 -9.36 -1.43 19.72
C ALA A 86 -9.80 -2.66 20.54
N GLY A 87 -10.31 -3.70 19.87
CA GLY A 87 -10.75 -4.94 20.51
C GLY A 87 -9.61 -5.87 20.90
N TYR A 88 -8.44 -5.73 20.27
CA TYR A 88 -7.27 -6.56 20.53
C TYR A 88 -6.33 -5.96 21.58
N CYS A 89 -6.13 -4.64 21.58
CA CYS A 89 -5.23 -3.97 22.53
C CYS A 89 -5.87 -3.76 23.92
N THR A 90 -6.46 -4.82 24.48
CA THR A 90 -7.14 -4.82 25.78
C THR A 90 -6.22 -5.15 26.95
N ASP A 91 -5.16 -5.92 26.73
CA ASP A 91 -4.19 -6.31 27.76
C ASP A 91 -2.74 -6.03 27.35
N ALA A 92 -1.82 -6.20 28.31
CA ALA A 92 -0.41 -5.87 28.12
C ALA A 92 0.33 -6.84 27.19
N ALA A 93 -0.08 -8.10 27.12
CA ALA A 93 0.55 -9.09 26.25
C ALA A 93 0.20 -8.80 24.80
N SER A 94 -1.08 -8.61 24.49
CA SER A 94 -1.56 -8.24 23.16
C SER A 94 -0.92 -6.92 22.70
N LYS A 95 -0.92 -5.88 23.53
CA LYS A 95 -0.21 -4.61 23.20
C LYS A 95 1.26 -4.85 22.88
N LYS A 96 1.95 -5.66 23.68
CA LYS A 96 3.38 -5.94 23.45
C LYS A 96 3.62 -6.69 22.14
N ALA A 97 2.75 -7.64 21.77
CA ALA A 97 2.84 -8.39 20.53
C ALA A 97 2.68 -7.47 19.31
N VAL A 98 1.58 -6.71 19.23
CA VAL A 98 1.36 -5.84 18.07
C VAL A 98 2.30 -4.65 18.01
N CYS A 99 2.78 -4.13 19.14
CA CYS A 99 3.75 -3.04 19.14
C CYS A 99 5.16 -3.45 18.65
N GLN A 100 5.40 -4.74 18.41
CA GLN A 100 6.60 -5.15 17.66
C GLN A 100 6.50 -4.73 16.19
N MET A 101 5.28 -4.62 15.65
CA MET A 101 5.03 -4.18 14.28
C MET A 101 5.13 -2.66 14.18
N LYS A 102 6.24 -2.19 13.59
CA LYS A 102 6.55 -0.77 13.38
C LYS A 102 6.09 -0.30 12.01
N SER A 103 6.10 -1.18 11.02
CA SER A 103 5.63 -0.89 9.67
C SER A 103 4.78 -2.02 9.10
N LEU A 104 3.78 -1.67 8.29
CA LEU A 104 2.93 -2.59 7.55
C LEU A 104 2.93 -2.21 6.07
N THR A 105 3.34 -3.12 5.19
CA THR A 105 3.24 -2.94 3.74
C THR A 105 2.02 -3.66 3.21
N LEU A 106 1.16 -2.96 2.47
CA LEU A 106 0.04 -3.52 1.73
C LEU A 106 0.51 -3.81 0.31
N ALA A 107 0.43 -5.06 -0.13
CA ALA A 107 0.95 -5.48 -1.43
C ALA A 107 0.02 -6.49 -2.12
N LYS A 108 0.16 -6.65 -3.43
CA LYS A 108 -0.46 -7.77 -4.15
C LYS A 108 0.47 -8.98 -4.17
N ALA A 109 -0.07 -10.16 -3.94
CA ALA A 109 0.62 -11.43 -4.12
C ALA A 109 -0.31 -12.47 -4.74
N ALA A 110 0.17 -13.71 -4.91
CA ALA A 110 -0.66 -14.81 -5.40
C ALA A 110 -1.75 -15.23 -4.39
N GLU A 111 -1.53 -14.95 -3.10
CA GLU A 111 -2.43 -15.31 -2.00
C GLU A 111 -2.51 -14.16 -0.99
N ALA A 112 -3.66 -14.05 -0.32
CA ALA A 112 -3.83 -13.16 0.83
C ALA A 112 -3.16 -13.77 2.08
N LYS A 113 -2.06 -13.17 2.53
CA LYS A 113 -1.25 -13.66 3.63
C LYS A 113 -0.61 -12.50 4.39
N PHE A 114 -0.42 -12.71 5.69
CA PHE A 114 0.43 -11.86 6.50
C PHE A 114 1.79 -12.51 6.74
N THR A 115 2.85 -11.72 6.66
CA THR A 115 4.21 -12.13 7.07
C THR A 115 4.81 -11.06 7.97
N PHE A 116 5.45 -11.49 9.06
CA PHE A 116 6.09 -10.60 10.01
C PHE A 116 7.56 -10.95 10.19
N LYS A 117 8.45 -9.96 10.00
CA LYS A 117 9.88 -10.14 10.24
C LYS A 117 10.54 -8.84 10.66
N GLY A 118 11.24 -8.86 11.80
CA GLY A 118 12.08 -7.75 12.24
C GLY A 118 11.33 -6.42 12.41
N GLY A 119 10.08 -6.47 12.87
CA GLY A 119 9.23 -5.29 13.05
C GLY A 119 8.56 -4.76 11.79
N LYS A 120 8.66 -5.50 10.67
CA LYS A 120 7.97 -5.19 9.42
C LYS A 120 6.94 -6.28 9.12
N GLY A 121 5.68 -5.88 8.98
CA GLY A 121 4.60 -6.70 8.47
C GLY A 121 4.40 -6.48 6.98
N ILE A 122 4.10 -7.53 6.23
CA ILE A 122 3.60 -7.44 4.85
C ILE A 122 2.25 -8.15 4.83
N ALA A 123 1.20 -7.39 4.55
CA ALA A 123 -0.15 -7.89 4.35
C ALA A 123 -0.46 -7.91 2.87
N THR A 124 -0.75 -9.09 2.33
CA THR A 124 -1.02 -9.25 0.91
C THR A 124 -2.51 -9.45 0.62
N THR A 125 -2.87 -9.14 -0.62
CA THR A 125 -4.14 -9.48 -1.24
C THR A 125 -3.88 -10.19 -2.57
N ASP A 126 -4.77 -11.07 -2.98
CA ASP A 126 -4.79 -11.70 -4.31
C ASP A 126 -5.71 -10.94 -5.31
N GLY A 127 -6.36 -9.86 -4.86
CA GLY A 127 -7.36 -9.08 -5.61
C GLY A 127 -8.81 -9.51 -5.36
N GLN A 128 -9.05 -10.61 -4.65
CA GLN A 128 -10.38 -11.09 -4.26
C GLN A 128 -10.53 -11.18 -2.74
N SER A 129 -9.50 -11.72 -2.09
CA SER A 129 -9.36 -11.87 -0.65
C SER A 129 -8.33 -10.87 -0.12
N HIS A 130 -8.45 -10.52 1.16
CA HIS A 130 -7.52 -9.61 1.81
C HIS A 130 -7.14 -10.11 3.20
N THR A 131 -5.96 -9.70 3.65
CA THR A 131 -5.48 -10.02 5.00
C THR A 131 -6.29 -9.24 6.02
N THR A 132 -6.95 -9.92 6.96
CA THR A 132 -7.67 -9.26 8.07
C THR A 132 -6.73 -8.99 9.24
N PHE A 133 -7.12 -8.06 10.12
CA PHE A 133 -6.35 -7.77 11.32
C PHE A 133 -6.18 -8.99 12.24
N GLU A 134 -7.20 -9.86 12.32
CA GLU A 134 -7.14 -11.12 13.09
C GLU A 134 -6.06 -12.07 12.56
N MET A 135 -5.87 -12.15 11.24
CA MET A 135 -4.78 -12.92 10.64
C MET A 135 -3.42 -12.33 11.01
N MET A 136 -3.32 -11.00 11.12
CA MET A 136 -2.08 -10.33 11.52
C MET A 136 -1.74 -10.62 12.98
N THR A 137 -2.71 -10.45 13.87
CA THR A 137 -2.51 -10.67 15.31
C THR A 137 -2.16 -12.12 15.61
N HIS A 138 -2.80 -13.09 14.94
CA HIS A 138 -2.47 -14.50 15.09
C HIS A 138 -1.00 -14.82 14.74
N GLU A 139 -0.39 -14.10 13.80
CA GLU A 139 1.03 -14.26 13.47
C GLU A 139 1.94 -13.52 14.47
N LEU A 140 1.50 -12.37 14.98
CA LEU A 140 2.25 -11.55 15.94
C LEU A 140 2.29 -12.17 17.35
N ASP A 141 1.30 -13.00 17.68
CA ASP A 141 1.19 -13.71 18.95
C ASP A 141 2.02 -15.00 19.02
N LYS A 142 2.68 -15.40 17.93
CA LYS A 142 3.59 -16.56 17.89
C LYS A 142 4.94 -16.25 18.52
#